data_AF-A0A7H4MJ36-F1
#
_entry.id   AF-A0A7H4MJ36-F1
#
_cell.length_a   1.000
_cell.length_b   1.000
_cell.length_c   1.000
_cell.angle_alpha   90.00
_cell.angle_beta   90.00
_cell.angle_gamma   90.00
#
_symmetry.space_group_name_H-M   'P 1'
#
loop_
_entity.id
_entity.type
_entity.pdbx_description
1 polymer ?
#
loop_
_entity_poly.entity_id
_entity_poly.type
_entity_poly.pdbx_seq_one_letter_code
_entity_poly.pdbx_strand_id
1 'polypeptide(L)'
;MPPTLRCSTPRTRGWPATAWTCPKSPPPANFCPIRPASPTRLLSLNLAEAGIGTIIWATGYTTDYRWLKVNAFDDAQRPQHHRGVSTEPGVYFLGLPWLSRRGSTFIWGVWHDAKYIADQIAIQRSTSVTSRPVNRFP
;
A
#
# COMPACT_ATOMS: atom_id res chain seq x y z
N MET A 1 4.43 4.20 41.35
CA MET A 1 3.35 3.24 41.03
C MET A 1 2.90 3.48 39.59
N PRO A 2 3.10 2.56 38.64
CA PRO A 2 2.56 2.73 37.30
C PRO A 2 1.11 2.23 37.22
N PRO A 3 0.22 2.87 36.45
CA PRO A 3 -1.17 2.48 36.35
C PRO A 3 -1.32 1.23 35.48
N THR A 4 -2.04 0.22 35.99
CA THR A 4 -2.45 -0.96 35.24
C THR A 4 -3.53 -0.58 34.22
N LEU A 5 -3.20 -0.63 32.93
CA LEU A 5 -4.19 -0.56 31.84
C LEU A 5 -5.10 -1.80 31.91
N ARG A 6 -6.38 -1.57 32.22
CA ARG A 6 -7.42 -2.59 32.26
C ARG A 6 -7.99 -2.75 30.85
N CYS A 7 -7.75 -3.90 30.22
CA CYS A 7 -8.35 -4.22 28.93
C CYS A 7 -9.85 -4.51 29.15
N SER A 8 -10.74 -3.68 28.60
CA SER A 8 -12.18 -3.91 28.60
C SER A 8 -12.53 -4.89 27.47
N THR A 9 -13.00 -6.09 27.81
CA THR A 9 -13.49 -7.08 26.83
C THR A 9 -14.91 -6.77 26.34
N PRO A 10 -15.25 -7.01 25.06
CA PRO A 10 -16.62 -6.90 24.57
C PRO A 10 -17.48 -8.03 25.13
N ARG A 11 -18.72 -7.69 25.53
CA ARG A 11 -19.70 -8.64 26.08
C ARG A 11 -20.39 -9.42 24.95
N THR A 12 -19.90 -10.60 24.60
CA THR A 12 -20.63 -11.56 23.77
C THR A 12 -21.38 -12.57 24.65
N ARG A 13 -22.70 -12.68 24.44
CA ARG A 13 -23.60 -13.60 25.14
C ARG A 13 -23.34 -15.05 24.72
N GLY A 14 -23.18 -15.95 25.69
CA GLY A 14 -23.44 -17.40 25.49
C GLY A 14 -22.28 -18.38 25.66
N TRP A 15 -21.08 -17.95 26.10
CA TRP A 15 -19.98 -18.88 26.40
C TRP A 15 -19.75 -19.00 27.91
N PRO A 16 -19.49 -20.21 28.47
CA PRO A 16 -19.23 -20.38 29.89
C PRO A 16 -17.98 -19.58 30.28
N ALA A 17 -18.11 -18.78 31.33
CA ALA A 17 -17.08 -17.89 31.85
C ALA A 17 -15.99 -18.65 32.63
N THR A 18 -15.37 -19.66 32.04
CA THR A 18 -14.04 -20.06 32.48
C THR A 18 -13.09 -18.97 32.01
N ALA A 19 -12.65 -18.14 32.96
CA ALA A 19 -11.64 -17.13 32.73
C ALA A 19 -10.37 -17.82 32.23
N TRP A 20 -10.19 -17.85 30.90
CA TRP A 20 -8.90 -18.13 30.30
C TRP A 20 -7.99 -16.95 30.65
N THR A 21 -7.37 -17.01 31.82
CA THR A 21 -6.18 -16.19 32.09
C THR A 21 -5.16 -16.61 31.05
N CYS A 22 -4.97 -15.77 30.03
CA CYS A 22 -3.92 -15.96 29.05
C CYS A 22 -2.61 -16.14 29.84
N PRO A 23 -1.95 -17.32 29.80
CA PRO A 23 -0.72 -17.52 30.53
C PRO A 23 0.25 -16.46 30.06
N LYS A 24 0.88 -15.74 30.99
CA LYS A 24 1.95 -14.80 30.64
C LYS A 24 3.04 -15.63 29.96
N SER A 25 3.10 -15.56 28.63
CA SER A 25 4.19 -16.17 27.89
C SER A 25 5.49 -15.54 28.41
N PRO A 26 6.55 -16.34 28.66
CA PRO A 26 7.86 -15.76 28.87
C PRO A 26 8.17 -14.83 27.68
N PRO A 27 8.86 -13.69 27.92
CA PRO A 27 9.35 -12.88 26.83
C PRO A 27 10.18 -13.79 25.91
N PRO A 28 10.08 -13.61 24.58
CA PRO A 28 10.86 -14.42 23.65
C PRO A 28 12.35 -14.34 24.04
N ALA A 29 13.07 -15.46 23.96
CA ALA A 29 14.47 -15.56 24.38
C ALA A 29 15.39 -14.49 23.72
N ASN A 30 14.94 -13.90 22.61
CA ASN A 30 15.65 -12.89 21.84
C ASN A 30 14.96 -11.51 21.90
N PHE A 31 14.35 -11.16 23.02
CA PHE A 31 13.82 -9.81 23.20
C PHE A 31 14.97 -8.82 23.34
N CYS A 32 15.41 -8.24 22.21
CA CYS A 32 16.35 -7.13 22.24
C CYS A 32 15.64 -5.92 22.86
N PRO A 33 16.11 -5.40 24.01
CA PRO A 33 15.48 -4.24 24.64
C PRO A 33 15.51 -3.08 23.65
N ILE A 34 14.36 -2.41 23.49
CA ILE A 34 14.26 -1.21 22.65
C ILE A 34 15.25 -0.20 23.23
N ARG A 35 16.32 0.08 22.49
CA ARG A 35 17.28 1.11 22.87
C ARG A 35 16.54 2.44 22.92
N PRO A 36 16.63 3.21 24.02
CA PRO A 36 16.04 4.55 24.04
C PRO A 36 16.62 5.35 22.87
N ALA A 37 15.76 6.11 22.18
CA ALA A 37 16.18 6.94 21.07
C ALA A 37 17.32 7.85 21.54
N SER A 38 18.46 7.79 20.87
CA SER A 38 19.57 8.70 21.16
C SER A 38 19.08 10.13 20.93
N PRO A 39 19.24 11.05 21.89
CA PRO A 39 18.82 12.44 21.72
C PRO A 39 19.65 13.17 20.66
N THR A 40 20.81 12.63 20.28
CA THR A 40 21.75 13.25 19.35
C THR A 40 21.60 12.68 17.95
N ARG A 41 21.29 13.55 16.98
CA ARG A 41 21.29 13.23 15.55
C ARG A 41 22.73 13.08 15.06
N LEU A 42 23.14 11.87 14.66
CA LEU A 42 24.43 11.64 14.02
C LEU A 42 24.37 12.14 12.56
N LEU A 43 25.26 13.07 12.21
CA LEU A 43 25.37 13.64 10.85
C LEU A 43 26.52 13.03 10.05
N SER A 44 27.46 12.38 10.73
CA SER A 44 28.63 11.71 10.16
C SER A 44 28.97 10.48 11.00
N LEU A 45 29.48 9.44 10.35
CA LEU A 45 29.89 8.18 10.98
C LEU A 45 31.07 7.60 10.22
N ASN A 46 32.17 7.34 10.92
CA ASN A 46 33.27 6.57 10.36
C ASN A 46 32.92 5.07 10.45
N LEU A 47 32.70 4.44 9.30
CA LEU A 47 32.26 3.05 9.22
C LEU A 47 33.30 2.06 9.73
N ALA A 48 34.58 2.35 9.52
CA ALA A 48 35.68 1.49 9.95
C ALA A 48 35.84 1.50 11.48
N GLU A 49 35.82 2.69 12.09
CA GLU A 49 35.86 2.84 13.55
C GLU A 49 34.61 2.27 14.23
N ALA A 50 33.46 2.34 13.55
CA ALA A 50 32.21 1.76 14.02
C ALA A 50 32.11 0.23 13.82
N GLY A 51 33.11 -0.40 13.18
CA GLY A 51 33.11 -1.84 12.89
C GLY A 51 32.03 -2.28 11.89
N ILE A 52 31.54 -1.38 11.04
CA ILE A 52 30.48 -1.67 10.06
C ILE A 52 31.12 -2.14 8.74
N GLY A 53 30.97 -3.43 8.44
CA GLY A 53 31.50 -4.03 7.20
C GLY A 53 30.55 -4.03 6.00
N THR A 54 29.24 -3.88 6.23
CA THR A 54 28.21 -4.02 5.18
C THR A 54 27.13 -2.97 5.34
N ILE A 55 26.70 -2.39 4.22
CA ILE A 55 25.56 -1.47 4.15
C ILE A 55 24.45 -2.13 3.34
N ILE A 56 23.25 -2.22 3.92
CA ILE A 56 22.04 -2.70 3.23
C ILE A 56 21.11 -1.51 3.02
N TRP A 57 20.85 -1.18 1.76
CA TRP A 57 19.93 -0.10 1.39
C TRP A 57 18.50 -0.62 1.35
N ALA A 58 17.75 -0.39 2.43
CA ALA A 58 16.33 -0.73 2.54
C ALA A 58 15.42 0.53 2.43
N THR A 59 15.81 1.49 1.59
CA THR A 59 15.13 2.80 1.44
C THR A 59 13.94 2.78 0.46
N GLY A 60 13.59 1.62 -0.10
CA GLY A 60 12.47 1.44 -1.02
C GLY A 60 12.87 1.49 -2.50
N TYR A 61 11.89 1.75 -3.36
CA TYR A 61 12.04 1.81 -4.81
C TYR A 61 11.25 2.98 -5.39
N THR A 62 11.49 3.32 -6.66
CA THR A 62 10.70 4.29 -7.42
C THR A 62 10.14 3.64 -8.68
N THR A 63 8.99 4.12 -9.15
CA THR A 63 8.41 3.71 -10.43
C THR A 63 9.02 4.55 -11.56
N ASP A 64 9.24 3.92 -12.71
CA ASP A 64 9.74 4.57 -13.93
C ASP A 64 8.77 4.33 -15.09
N TYR A 65 8.12 5.41 -15.54
CA TYR A 65 7.14 5.38 -16.62
C TYR A 65 7.68 5.88 -17.96
N ARG A 66 8.99 6.15 -18.09
CA ARG A 66 9.58 6.74 -19.31
C ARG A 66 9.37 5.92 -20.57
N TRP A 67 9.08 4.62 -20.44
CA TRP A 67 8.77 3.71 -21.54
C TRP A 67 7.36 3.95 -22.14
N LEU A 68 6.43 4.52 -21.37
CA LEU A 68 5.07 4.80 -21.81
C LEU A 68 4.99 6.23 -22.38
N LYS A 69 4.89 6.36 -23.71
CA LYS A 69 4.83 7.66 -24.41
C LYS A 69 3.40 8.16 -24.54
N VAL A 70 2.82 8.62 -23.44
CA VAL A 70 1.44 9.16 -23.39
C VAL A 70 1.39 10.42 -22.53
N ASN A 71 0.43 11.30 -22.78
CA ASN A 71 0.23 12.54 -22.00
C ASN A 71 -0.57 12.27 -20.71
N ALA A 72 -0.17 11.24 -19.96
CA ALA A 72 -0.83 10.83 -18.72
C ALA A 72 -0.02 11.15 -17.45
N PHE A 73 1.03 11.95 -17.54
CA PHE A 73 1.96 12.21 -16.44
C PHE A 73 2.05 13.70 -16.12
N ASP A 74 2.30 14.02 -14.85
CA ASP A 74 2.62 15.39 -14.41
C ASP A 74 4.11 15.74 -14.60
N ASP A 75 4.47 16.98 -14.26
CA ASP A 75 5.84 17.49 -14.32
C ASP A 75 6.81 16.68 -13.43
N ALA A 76 6.27 16.00 -12.39
CA ALA A 76 7.01 15.12 -11.50
C ALA A 76 7.03 13.66 -11.97
N GLN A 77 6.58 13.37 -13.20
CA GLN A 77 6.48 12.03 -13.81
C GLN A 77 5.55 11.07 -13.06
N ARG A 78 4.60 11.60 -12.29
CA ARG A 78 3.58 10.81 -11.61
C ARG A 78 2.37 10.66 -12.51
N PRO A 79 1.76 9.46 -12.56
CA PRO A 79 0.59 9.23 -13.38
C PRO A 79 -0.59 10.06 -12.87
N GLN A 80 -1.16 10.89 -13.74
CA GLN A 80 -2.40 11.59 -13.49
C GLN A 80 -3.55 10.61 -13.72
N HIS A 81 -4.28 10.31 -12.65
CA HIS A 81 -5.39 9.37 -12.70
C HIS A 81 -6.44 9.67 -11.63
N HIS A 82 -7.66 9.21 -11.86
CA HIS A 82 -8.69 9.12 -10.84
C HIS A 82 -9.02 7.65 -10.57
N ARG A 83 -8.66 7.15 -9.38
CA ARG A 83 -8.83 5.74 -8.97
C ARG A 83 -8.28 4.72 -10.00
N GLY A 84 -7.18 5.07 -10.66
CA GLY A 84 -6.52 4.22 -11.66
C GLY A 84 -6.98 4.45 -13.10
N VAL A 85 -7.99 5.28 -13.34
CA VAL A 85 -8.36 5.70 -14.70
C VAL A 85 -7.52 6.91 -15.08
N SER A 86 -6.72 6.79 -16.13
CA SER A 86 -5.87 7.87 -16.65
C SER A 86 -6.69 8.99 -17.27
N THR A 87 -6.09 10.18 -17.39
CA THR A 87 -6.60 11.26 -18.25
C THR A 87 -6.61 10.85 -19.73
N GLU A 88 -5.65 10.01 -20.13
CA GLU A 88 -5.54 9.50 -21.50
C GLU A 88 -6.45 8.27 -21.73
N PRO A 89 -7.35 8.30 -22.74
CA PRO A 89 -8.22 7.17 -23.05
C PRO A 89 -7.43 5.89 -23.37
N GLY A 90 -7.86 4.77 -22.79
CA GLY A 90 -7.23 3.46 -23.00
C GLY A 90 -6.00 3.18 -22.12
N VAL A 91 -5.56 4.14 -21.29
CA VAL A 91 -4.50 3.94 -20.30
C VAL A 91 -5.13 3.80 -18.91
N TYR A 92 -4.69 2.80 -18.14
CA TYR A 92 -5.14 2.58 -16.77
C TYR A 92 -3.97 2.16 -15.90
N PHE A 93 -4.02 2.56 -14.63
CA PHE A 93 -2.98 2.29 -13.64
C PHE A 93 -3.56 1.44 -12.51
N LEU A 94 -2.89 0.33 -12.21
CA LEU A 94 -3.27 -0.61 -11.15
C LEU A 94 -2.11 -0.82 -10.19
N GLY A 95 -2.41 -1.05 -8.91
CA GLY A 95 -1.39 -1.35 -7.90
C GLY A 95 -0.67 -0.13 -7.32
N LEU A 96 -1.11 1.08 -7.67
CA LEU A 96 -0.58 2.30 -7.08
C LEU A 96 -1.05 2.48 -5.63
N PRO A 97 -0.24 3.15 -4.79
CA PRO A 97 -0.68 3.51 -3.45
C PRO A 97 -1.90 4.43 -3.53
N TRP A 98 -2.89 4.15 -2.69
CA TRP A 98 -4.08 5.01 -2.53
C TRP A 98 -4.99 5.12 -3.76
N LEU A 99 -5.15 4.06 -4.54
CA LEU A 99 -6.18 4.01 -5.60
C LEU A 99 -7.59 4.02 -4.98
N SER A 100 -8.08 2.85 -4.57
CA SER A 100 -9.31 2.78 -3.75
C SER A 100 -8.99 2.85 -2.27
N ARG A 101 -7.87 2.25 -1.82
CA ARG A 101 -7.55 2.07 -0.39
C ARG A 101 -6.04 2.04 -0.15
N ARG A 102 -5.62 2.11 1.11
CA ARG A 102 -4.23 1.80 1.52
C ARG A 102 -3.79 0.39 1.09
N GLY A 103 -4.75 -0.51 0.94
CA GLY A 103 -4.56 -1.89 0.50
C GLY A 103 -4.19 -2.06 -0.99
N SER A 104 -4.30 -1.01 -1.80
CA SER A 104 -4.21 -1.10 -3.27
C SER A 104 -2.87 -1.62 -3.79
N THR A 105 -1.79 -1.43 -3.03
CA THR A 105 -0.44 -1.93 -3.37
C THR A 105 -0.20 -3.37 -2.97
N PHE A 106 -1.09 -3.98 -2.18
CA PHE A 106 -0.91 -5.33 -1.66
C PHE A 106 -1.66 -6.34 -2.52
N ILE A 107 -1.05 -7.50 -2.74
CA ILE A 107 -1.64 -8.62 -3.50
C ILE A 107 -3.04 -8.97 -2.96
N TRP A 108 -3.22 -8.95 -1.64
CA TRP A 108 -4.52 -9.23 -1.03
C TRP A 108 -5.56 -8.10 -1.20
N GLY A 109 -5.14 -6.85 -1.42
CA GLY A 109 -6.02 -5.69 -1.50
C GLY A 109 -6.33 -5.19 -2.92
N VAL A 110 -5.46 -5.48 -3.89
CA VAL A 110 -5.51 -4.93 -5.26
C VAL A 110 -6.72 -5.37 -6.07
N TRP A 111 -7.37 -6.48 -5.69
CA TRP A 111 -8.50 -7.04 -6.45
C TRP A 111 -9.69 -6.08 -6.56
N HIS A 112 -9.91 -5.22 -5.56
CA HIS A 112 -10.95 -4.20 -5.62
C HIS A 112 -10.69 -3.15 -6.71
N ASP A 113 -9.43 -2.74 -6.87
CA ASP A 113 -9.02 -1.81 -7.91
C ASP A 113 -9.09 -2.48 -9.28
N ALA A 114 -8.65 -3.73 -9.38
CA ALA A 114 -8.71 -4.51 -10.62
C ALA A 114 -10.16 -4.66 -11.12
N LYS A 115 -11.09 -4.98 -10.21
CA LYS A 115 -12.52 -5.04 -10.54
C LYS A 115 -13.03 -3.70 -11.04
N TYR A 116 -12.72 -2.61 -10.35
CA TYR A 116 -13.17 -1.27 -10.74
C TYR A 116 -12.66 -0.88 -12.13
N ILE A 117 -11.37 -1.10 -12.42
CA ILE A 117 -10.77 -0.79 -13.72
C ILE A 117 -11.38 -1.65 -14.83
N ALA A 118 -11.61 -2.94 -14.60
CA ALA A 118 -12.26 -3.82 -15.57
C ALA A 118 -13.67 -3.32 -15.92
N ASP A 119 -14.45 -2.92 -14.91
CA ASP A 119 -15.79 -2.37 -15.11
C ASP A 119 -15.73 -1.06 -15.96
N GLN A 120 -14.74 -0.19 -15.71
CA GLN A 120 -14.53 1.04 -16.51
C GLN A 120 -14.15 0.74 -17.97
N ILE A 121 -13.27 -0.23 -18.21
CA ILE A 121 -12.87 -0.65 -19.56
C ILE A 121 -14.09 -1.16 -20.34
N ALA A 122 -14.94 -1.97 -19.70
CA ALA A 122 -16.14 -2.50 -20.33
C ALA A 122 -17.12 -1.38 -20.75
N ILE A 123 -17.34 -0.39 -19.88
CA ILE A 123 -18.19 0.77 -20.15
C ILE A 123 -17.64 1.61 -21.30
N GLN A 124 -16.33 1.87 -21.33
CA GLN A 124 -15.73 2.67 -22.40
C GLN A 124 -15.83 1.95 -23.76
N ARG A 125 -15.61 0.63 -23.77
CA ARG A 125 -15.75 -0.18 -25.00
C ARG A 125 -17.19 -0.19 -25.52
N SER A 126 -18.19 -0.38 -24.66
CA SER A 126 -19.58 -0.35 -25.11
C SER A 126 -19.99 1.01 -25.66
N THR A 127 -19.55 2.10 -25.02
CA THR A 127 -19.81 3.47 -25.49
C THR A 127 -19.16 3.74 -26.85
N SER A 128 -17.92 3.26 -27.05
CA SER A 128 -17.19 3.44 -28.31
C SER A 128 -17.79 2.68 -29.49
N VAL A 129 -18.54 1.60 -29.25
CA VAL A 129 -19.25 0.85 -30.30
C VAL A 129 -20.50 1.59 -30.75
N THR A 130 -21.23 2.20 -29.80
CA THR A 130 -22.45 2.96 -30.09
C THR A 130 -22.18 4.28 -30.83
N SER A 131 -21.00 4.88 -30.66
CA SER A 131 -20.63 6.14 -31.31
C SER A 131 -20.00 6.01 -32.70
N ARG A 132 -19.76 4.78 -33.21
CA ARG A 132 -19.34 4.60 -34.61
C ARG A 132 -20.56 4.78 -35.51
N PRO A 133 -20.58 5.75 -36.45
CA PRO A 133 -21.65 5.79 -37.44
C PRO A 133 -21.62 4.48 -38.23
N VAL A 134 -22.74 3.77 -38.22
CA VAL A 134 -22.96 2.61 -39.09
C VAL A 134 -22.98 3.17 -40.52
N ASN A 135 -21.84 3.15 -41.21
CA ASN A 135 -21.82 3.24 -42.66
C ASN A 135 -22.47 1.97 -43.19
N ARG A 136 -23.79 2.06 -43.38
CA ARG A 136 -24.57 1.12 -44.18
C ARG A 136 -24.15 1.38 -45.63
N PHE A 137 -23.14 0.66 -46.10
CA PHE A 137 -22.80 0.66 -47.51
C PHE A 137 -24.00 0.09 -48.32
N PRO A 138 -24.23 0.61 -49.54
CA PRO A 138 -25.42 0.34 -50.34
C PRO A 138 -25.56 -1.13 -50.74
#